data_AF-A0A656JUP5-F1
#
_entry.id   AF-A0A656JUP5-F1
#
_cell.length_a   1.000
_cell.length_b   1.000
_cell.length_c   1.000
_cell.angle_alpha   90.00
_cell.angle_beta   90.00
_cell.angle_gamma   90.00
#
_symmetry.space_group_name_H-M   'P 1'
#
loop_
_entity.id
_entity.type
_entity.pdbx_description
1 polymer ?
#
loop_
_entity_poly.entity_id
_entity_poly.type
_entity_poly.pdbx_seq_one_letter_code
_entity_poly.pdbx_strand_id
1 'polypeptide(L)'
;MQESASAAPKRRQHSLATDLVTELSQRILLGKIAPGQKLPSENQIVREHGVSRTVVREAISKLQASGLVVTHHGIGTFVLERGDQTGLRLKVETVSRVRDIIELRIGL
;
A
#
# COMPACT_ATOMS: atom_id res chain seq x y z
N MET A 1 -7.78 -13.23 -37.25
CA MET A 1 -6.41 -12.78 -36.98
C MET A 1 -6.50 -11.44 -36.27
N GLN A 2 -5.86 -11.35 -35.10
CA GLN A 2 -5.47 -10.15 -34.33
C GLN A 2 -6.50 -9.04 -34.06
N GLU A 3 -6.90 -8.95 -32.80
CA GLU A 3 -6.99 -7.65 -32.13
C GLU A 3 -6.45 -7.78 -30.70
N SER A 4 -5.13 -7.91 -30.60
CA SER A 4 -4.39 -7.75 -29.35
C SER A 4 -4.37 -6.27 -28.98
N ALA A 5 -5.47 -5.77 -28.41
CA ALA A 5 -5.52 -4.44 -27.82
C ALA A 5 -4.71 -4.44 -26.51
N SER A 6 -3.43 -4.11 -26.65
CA SER A 6 -2.52 -3.75 -25.58
C SER A 6 -3.05 -2.52 -24.84
N ALA A 7 -3.86 -2.74 -23.80
CA ALA A 7 -4.23 -1.70 -22.85
C ALA A 7 -3.15 -1.62 -21.76
N ALA A 8 -1.99 -1.08 -22.11
CA ALA A 8 -1.04 -0.60 -21.10
C ALA A 8 -1.70 0.57 -20.36
N PRO A 9 -2.00 0.48 -19.04
CA PRO A 9 -2.56 1.63 -18.36
C PRO A 9 -1.45 2.67 -18.20
N LYS A 10 -1.73 3.87 -18.69
CA LYS A 10 -0.90 5.10 -18.62
C LYS A 10 -0.09 5.15 -17.33
N ARG A 11 1.19 5.50 -17.44
CA ARG A 11 2.06 5.95 -16.33
C ARG A 11 1.35 7.09 -15.59
N ARG A 12 0.46 6.75 -14.65
CA ARG A 12 -0.01 7.69 -13.64
C ARG A 12 1.26 8.05 -12.91
N GLN A 13 1.72 9.28 -13.09
CA GLN A 13 2.85 9.86 -12.37
C GLN A 13 2.78 9.33 -10.94
N HIS A 14 3.77 8.53 -10.54
CA HIS A 14 3.80 7.96 -9.20
C HIS A 14 3.65 9.13 -8.23
N SER A 15 2.55 9.18 -7.50
CA SER A 15 2.32 10.28 -6.56
C SER A 15 3.42 10.18 -5.51
N LEU A 16 4.03 11.31 -5.15
CA LEU A 16 5.03 11.39 -4.07
C LEU A 16 4.52 10.72 -2.78
N ALA A 17 3.21 10.71 -2.56
CA ALA A 17 2.58 9.99 -1.45
C ALA A 17 2.75 8.47 -1.58
N THR A 18 2.57 7.91 -2.79
CA THR A 18 2.72 6.47 -3.06
C THR A 18 4.17 6.01 -2.90
N ASP A 19 5.14 6.83 -3.33
CA ASP A 19 6.55 6.53 -3.13
C ASP A 19 6.90 6.50 -1.65
N LEU A 20 6.44 7.51 -0.90
CA LEU A 20 6.65 7.61 0.54
C LEU A 20 5.98 6.47 1.32
N VAL A 21 4.79 6.02 0.90
CA VAL A 21 4.14 4.82 1.43
C VAL A 21 5.00 3.58 1.19
N THR A 22 5.51 3.41 -0.02
CA THR A 22 6.32 2.24 -0.39
C THR A 22 7.59 2.18 0.44
N GLU A 23 8.28 3.31 0.57
CA GLU A 23 9.51 3.41 1.35
C GLU A 23 9.26 3.16 2.84
N LEU A 24 8.28 3.82 3.46
CA LEU A 24 7.95 3.61 4.87
C LEU A 24 7.50 2.18 5.15
N SER A 25 6.69 1.60 4.25
CA SER A 25 6.29 0.20 4.34
C SER A 25 7.49 -0.72 4.30
N GLN A 26 8.43 -0.51 3.38
CA GLN A 26 9.66 -1.29 3.30
C GLN A 26 10.51 -1.18 4.56
N ARG A 27 10.65 0.02 5.15
CA ARG A 27 11.38 0.19 6.42
C ARG A 27 10.75 -0.58 7.57
N ILE A 28 9.41 -0.63 7.64
CA ILE A 28 8.66 -1.44 8.61
C ILE A 28 8.88 -2.94 8.33
N LEU A 29 8.78 -3.37 7.07
CA LEU A 29 9.00 -4.75 6.63
C LEU A 29 10.42 -5.26 6.92
N LEU A 30 11.41 -4.39 6.74
CA LEU A 30 12.82 -4.67 7.02
C LEU A 30 13.14 -4.68 8.52
N GLY A 31 12.15 -4.42 9.38
CA GLY A 31 12.34 -4.37 10.84
C GLY A 31 13.14 -3.15 11.31
N LYS A 32 13.36 -2.13 10.46
CA LYS A 32 14.01 -0.87 10.90
C LYS A 32 13.13 -0.11 11.88
N ILE A 33 11.81 -0.29 11.79
CA ILE A 33 10.84 0.23 12.74
C ILE A 33 10.08 -0.97 13.28
N ALA A 34 10.25 -1.24 14.56
CA ALA A 34 9.62 -2.39 15.19
C ALA A 34 8.09 -2.18 15.28
N PRO A 35 7.29 -3.25 15.20
CA PRO A 35 5.87 -3.17 15.53
C PRO A 35 5.69 -2.68 16.98
N GLY A 36 4.69 -1.83 17.20
CA GLY A 36 4.46 -1.12 18.46
C GLY A 36 5.33 0.14 18.64
N GLN A 37 6.35 0.35 17.80
CA GLN A 37 7.18 1.55 17.87
C GLN A 37 6.46 2.74 17.23
N LYS A 38 6.74 3.93 17.78
CA LYS A 38 6.26 5.19 17.21
C LYS A 38 6.94 5.46 15.86
N LEU A 39 6.13 5.67 14.83
CA LEU A 39 6.56 6.13 13.52
C LEU A 39 7.14 7.54 13.63
N PRO A 40 8.13 7.93 12.81
CA PRO A 40 8.53 9.33 12.68
C PRO A 40 7.31 10.25 12.52
N SER A 41 7.32 11.37 13.24
CA SER A 41 6.18 12.31 13.26
C SER A 41 5.97 12.93 11.88
N GLU A 42 4.76 13.40 11.57
CA GLU A 42 4.46 14.04 10.28
C GLU A 42 5.49 15.13 9.92
N ASN A 43 5.82 16.00 10.88
CA ASN A 43 6.82 17.06 10.69
C ASN A 43 8.23 16.52 10.42
N GLN A 44 8.57 15.35 10.97
CA GLN A 44 9.85 14.71 10.72
C GLN A 44 9.91 14.13 9.31
N ILE A 45 8.86 13.43 8.89
CA ILE A 45 8.72 12.87 7.54
C ILE A 45 8.77 14.00 6.49
N VAL A 46 8.09 15.12 6.74
CA VAL A 46 8.16 16.33 5.88
C VAL A 46 9.59 16.81 5.71
N ARG A 47 10.37 16.87 6.80
CA ARG A 47 11.76 17.35 6.77
C ARG A 47 12.72 16.37 6.11
N GLU A 48 12.59 15.09 6.43
CA GLU A 48 13.48 14.03 5.90
C GLU A 48 13.26 13.78 4.41
N HIS A 49 12.01 13.83 3.95
CA HIS A 49 11.66 13.53 2.55
C HIS A 49 11.38 14.78 1.71
N GLY A 50 11.39 15.98 2.30
CA GLY A 50 11.17 17.25 1.57
C GLY A 50 9.78 17.38 0.94
N VAL A 51 8.77 16.68 1.47
CA VAL A 51 7.42 16.63 0.91
C VAL A 51 6.43 17.52 1.66
N SER A 52 5.36 17.95 1.00
CA SER A 52 4.28 18.72 1.62
C SER A 52 3.54 17.92 2.71
N ARG A 53 3.02 18.62 3.72
CA ARG A 53 2.19 18.02 4.80
C ARG A 53 1.00 17.22 4.27
N THR A 54 0.36 17.69 3.19
CA THR A 54 -0.76 16.99 2.54
C THR A 54 -0.34 15.62 2.01
N VAL A 55 0.85 15.52 1.41
CA VAL A 55 1.42 14.28 0.88
C VAL A 55 1.71 13.29 2.02
N VAL A 56 2.26 13.78 3.13
CA VAL A 56 2.52 12.97 4.33
C VAL A 56 1.22 12.44 4.93
N ARG A 57 0.19 13.29 5.07
CA ARG A 57 -1.12 12.85 5.56
C ARG A 57 -1.77 11.82 4.65
N GLU A 58 -1.67 11.98 3.33
CA GLU A 58 -2.15 10.99 2.37
C GLU A 58 -1.40 9.66 2.51
N ALA A 59 -0.07 9.72 2.66
CA ALA A 59 0.77 8.55 2.85
C ALA A 59 0.44 7.80 4.15
N ILE A 60 0.31 8.51 5.28
CA ILE A 60 -0.09 7.92 6.55
C ILE A 60 -1.49 7.31 6.44
N SER A 61 -2.42 7.98 5.77
CA SER A 61 -3.77 7.46 5.55
C SER A 61 -3.75 6.16 4.74
N LYS A 62 -2.89 6.05 3.71
CA LYS A 62 -2.69 4.82 2.94
C LYS A 62 -2.01 3.71 3.75
N LEU A 63 -1.03 4.04 4.58
CA LEU A 63 -0.39 3.08 5.50
C LEU A 63 -1.39 2.55 6.53
N GLN A 64 -2.26 3.42 7.04
CA GLN A 64 -3.33 3.06 7.96
C GLN A 64 -4.38 2.18 7.28
N ALA A 65 -4.79 2.51 6.05
CA ALA A 65 -5.70 1.68 5.25
C ALA A 65 -5.10 0.29 4.91
N SER A 66 -3.77 0.21 4.85
CA SER A 66 -3.02 -1.03 4.67
C SER A 66 -2.80 -1.81 5.98
N GLY A 67 -3.24 -1.27 7.12
CA GLY A 67 -3.10 -1.90 8.43
C GLY A 67 -1.66 -1.92 8.97
N LEU A 68 -0.78 -1.07 8.44
CA LEU A 68 0.64 -1.03 8.87
C LEU A 68 0.87 -0.09 10.04
N VAL A 69 0.01 0.91 10.20
CA VAL A 69 0.15 1.93 11.25
C VAL A 69 -1.22 2.33 11.80
N VAL A 70 -1.23 2.81 13.04
CA VAL A 70 -2.38 3.41 13.70
C VAL A 70 -2.02 4.82 14.17
N THR A 71 -2.89 5.79 13.93
CA THR A 71 -2.69 7.17 14.39
C THR A 71 -3.53 7.42 15.62
N HIS A 72 -2.88 7.73 16.75
CA HIS A 72 -3.54 8.18 17.97
C HIS A 72 -3.44 9.69 18.09
N HIS A 73 -4.61 10.36 18.09
CA HIS A 73 -4.70 11.82 18.15
C HIS A 73 -3.99 12.37 19.40
N GLY A 74 -3.02 13.27 19.20
CA GLY A 74 -2.23 13.87 20.29
C GLY A 74 -1.01 13.05 20.76
N ILE A 75 -0.93 11.76 20.43
CA ILE A 75 0.15 10.86 20.92
C ILE A 75 1.14 10.54 19.78
N GLY A 76 0.64 10.40 18.56
CA GLY A 76 1.42 10.15 17.35
C GLY A 76 0.96 8.89 16.61
N THR A 77 1.74 8.50 15.61
CA THR A 77 1.47 7.32 14.78
C THR A 77 2.36 6.17 15.24
N PHE A 78 1.78 4.98 15.40
CA PHE A 78 2.47 3.77 15.86
C PHE A 78 2.38 2.70 14.78
N VAL A 79 3.45 1.93 14.63
CA VAL A 79 3.48 0.78 13.72
C VAL A 79 2.66 -0.34 14.34
N LEU A 80 1.75 -0.91 13.56
CA LEU A 80 1.00 -2.09 13.97
C LEU A 80 1.81 -3.35 13.65
N GLU A 81 1.78 -4.31 14.56
CA GLU A 81 2.22 -5.66 14.24
C GLU A 81 1.32 -6.21 13.15
N ARG A 82 1.93 -6.73 12.07
CA ARG A 82 1.17 -7.48 11.08
C ARG A 82 0.72 -8.78 11.75
N GLY A 83 -0.46 -8.77 12.35
CA GLY A 83 -1.20 -10.02 12.58
C GLY A 83 -1.58 -10.57 11.21
N ASP A 84 -0.73 -11.41 10.65
CA ASP A 84 -0.93 -12.28 9.48
C ASP A 84 -2.08 -11.91 8.52
N GLN A 85 -2.08 -10.69 7.97
CA GLN A 85 -3.00 -10.30 6.90
C GLN A 85 -2.53 -10.88 5.55
N THR A 86 -1.90 -12.06 5.56
CA THR A 86 -1.61 -12.89 4.38
C THR A 86 -2.90 -13.39 3.71
N GLY A 87 -4.07 -13.13 4.31
CA GLY A 87 -5.37 -13.21 3.67
C GLY A 87 -5.59 -12.12 2.60
N LEU A 88 -4.85 -12.22 1.49
CA LEU A 88 -5.26 -11.89 0.13
C LEU A 88 -6.39 -10.83 0.02
N ARG A 89 -6.05 -9.54 0.13
CA ARG A 89 -6.96 -8.46 -0.30
C ARG A 89 -6.93 -8.37 -1.82
N LEU A 90 -7.43 -9.40 -2.49
CA LEU A 90 -7.63 -9.39 -3.94
C LEU A 90 -8.61 -8.25 -4.24
N LYS A 91 -8.13 -7.21 -4.95
CA LYS A 91 -9.02 -6.22 -5.54
C LYS A 91 -10.01 -6.98 -6.43
N VAL A 92 -11.29 -6.86 -6.11
CA VAL A 92 -12.41 -7.54 -6.79
C VAL A 92 -12.44 -7.25 -8.31
N GLU A 93 -11.74 -6.23 -8.80
CA GLU A 93 -11.54 -5.99 -10.24
C GLU A 93 -10.67 -7.05 -10.96
N THR A 94 -9.89 -7.89 -10.26
CA THR A 94 -9.06 -8.93 -10.90
C THR A 94 -9.78 -10.29 -11.01
N VAL A 95 -10.90 -10.47 -10.30
CA VAL A 95 -11.61 -11.77 -10.25
C VAL A 95 -12.25 -12.14 -11.60
N SER A 96 -12.47 -11.19 -12.51
CA SER A 96 -13.04 -11.45 -13.83
C SER A 96 -12.12 -12.18 -14.83
N ARG A 97 -10.91 -12.63 -14.46
CA ARG A 97 -10.03 -13.43 -15.36
C ARG A 97 -9.63 -14.80 -14.84
N VAL A 98 -10.08 -15.21 -13.66
CA VAL A 98 -9.80 -16.57 -13.13
C VAL A 98 -10.96 -17.53 -13.45
N ARG A 99 -12.09 -17.03 -13.98
CA ARG A 99 -13.22 -17.87 -14.39
C ARG A 99 -12.90 -18.78 -15.59
N ASP A 100 -12.06 -18.32 -16.52
CA ASP A 100 -11.75 -19.08 -17.74
C ASP A 100 -10.84 -20.30 -17.50
N ILE A 101 -10.10 -20.32 -16.37
CA ILE A 101 -9.14 -21.40 -16.08
C ILE A 101 -9.84 -22.62 -15.45
N ILE A 102 -10.98 -22.43 -14.80
CA ILE A 102 -11.72 -23.53 -14.16
C ILE A 102 -12.63 -24.25 -15.17
N GLU A 103 -13.15 -23.55 -16.18
CA GLU A 103 -14.05 -24.16 -17.18
C GLU A 103 -13.32 -25.05 -18.19
N LEU A 104 -11.99 -24.89 -18.39
CA LEU A 104 -11.27 -25.65 -19.42
C LEU A 104 -10.87 -27.09 -19.02
N ARG A 105 -11.11 -27.51 -17.77
CA ARG A 105 -10.66 -28.84 -17.28
C ARG A 105 -11.78 -29.79 -16.87
N ILE A 106 -13.03 -29.31 -16.86
CA ILE A 106 -14.21 -30.13 -16.60
C ILE A 106 -15.10 -29.96 -17.83
N GLY A 107 -14.74 -30.66 -18.89
CA GLY A 107 -15.50 -30.67 -20.13
C GLY A 107 -16.95 -31.07 -19.88
N LEU A 108 -17.85 -30.14 -20.13
CA LEU A 108 -19.28 -30.33 -20.38
C LEU A 108 -19.58 -29.71 -21.75
#